data_AF-A0A7R8ALQ0-F1
#
_entry.id   AF-A0A7R8ALQ0-F1
#
_cell.length_a   1.000
_cell.length_b   1.000
_cell.length_c   1.000
_cell.angle_alpha   90.00
_cell.angle_beta   90.00
_cell.angle_gamma   90.00
#
_symmetry.space_group_name_H-M   'P 1'
#
loop_
_entity.id
_entity.type
_entity.pdbx_description
1 polymer ?
#
loop_
_entity_poly.entity_id
_entity_poly.type
_entity_poly.pdbx_seq_one_letter_code
_entity_poly.pdbx_strand_id
1 'polypeptide(L)'
;MLHRRPYLHGILSTEGSDPKLSGPFANQKEMNLAILEKLGESESEAFMNLLRSVVNKTLKRHRTVFAHGDLQPRNIMVERLGTRNGKPNFKITLVDWETSGWYPEFWDFCNAAIACQFKPDWLELTLDILDQYPVEFMMMQVVYSSIFAHLCQSN
;
A
#
# COMPACT_ATOMS: atom_id res chain seq x y z
N MET A 1 4.36 11.89 -9.49
CA MET A 1 5.44 10.87 -9.48
C MET A 1 6.79 11.55 -9.52
N LEU A 2 7.76 11.12 -8.71
CA LEU A 2 9.15 11.35 -9.11
C LEU A 2 9.37 10.51 -10.38
N HIS A 3 9.46 11.18 -11.54
CA HIS A 3 9.89 10.62 -12.84
C HIS A 3 8.92 9.71 -13.61
N ARG A 4 7.60 9.72 -13.35
CA ARG A 4 6.59 8.99 -14.16
C ARG A 4 6.90 7.49 -14.37
N ARG A 5 7.61 6.86 -13.43
CA ARG A 5 7.92 5.43 -13.50
C ARG A 5 6.69 4.59 -13.14
N PRO A 6 6.59 3.36 -13.69
CA PRO A 6 5.66 2.34 -13.22
C PRO A 6 5.78 2.08 -11.72
N TYR A 7 4.66 1.77 -11.07
CA TYR A 7 4.61 1.29 -9.70
C TYR A 7 5.19 -0.12 -9.62
N LEU A 8 6.18 -0.30 -8.73
CA LEU A 8 6.83 -1.60 -8.48
C LEU A 8 6.17 -2.38 -7.33
N HIS A 9 5.20 -1.78 -6.65
CA HIS A 9 4.50 -2.43 -5.54
C HIS A 9 3.71 -3.65 -6.03
N GLY A 10 3.77 -4.78 -5.33
CA GLY A 10 3.22 -6.08 -5.78
C GLY A 10 1.77 -6.08 -6.25
N ILE A 11 0.93 -5.20 -5.69
CA ILE A 11 -0.46 -5.00 -6.17
C ILE A 11 -0.50 -4.43 -7.59
N LEU A 12 0.37 -3.49 -7.93
CA LEU A 12 0.35 -2.74 -9.19
C LEU A 12 1.46 -3.16 -10.17
N SER A 13 2.44 -3.95 -9.72
CA SER A 13 3.51 -4.44 -10.59
C SER A 13 2.99 -5.44 -11.62
N THR A 14 3.53 -5.38 -12.84
CA THR A 14 3.24 -6.32 -13.93
C THR A 14 4.50 -6.67 -14.70
N GLU A 15 4.52 -7.85 -15.31
CA GLU A 15 5.55 -8.21 -16.28
C GLU A 15 5.52 -7.22 -17.46
N GLY A 16 6.68 -6.67 -17.83
CA GLY A 16 6.78 -5.68 -18.91
C GLY A 16 6.28 -4.28 -18.56
N SER A 17 5.79 -4.03 -17.33
CA SER A 17 5.32 -2.72 -16.88
C SER A 17 4.20 -2.11 -17.74
N ASP A 18 3.14 -2.87 -18.01
CA ASP A 18 1.95 -2.33 -18.70
C ASP A 18 1.46 -1.07 -17.98
N PRO A 19 1.48 0.11 -18.64
CA PRO A 19 1.08 1.36 -18.01
C PRO A 19 -0.38 1.40 -17.53
N LYS A 20 -1.25 0.51 -18.04
CA LYS A 20 -2.63 0.39 -17.56
C LYS A 20 -2.71 -0.19 -16.15
N LEU A 21 -1.79 -1.08 -15.81
CA LEU A 21 -1.80 -1.83 -14.56
C LEU A 21 -0.77 -1.31 -13.56
N SER A 22 0.36 -0.83 -14.07
CA SER A 22 1.49 -0.30 -13.30
C SER A 22 1.58 1.22 -13.33
N GLY A 23 0.69 1.88 -14.08
CA GLY A 23 0.65 3.33 -14.16
C GLY A 23 1.83 3.93 -14.95
N PRO A 24 2.10 5.22 -14.76
CA PRO A 24 1.72 5.96 -13.57
C PRO A 24 0.31 6.59 -13.69
N PHE A 25 -0.44 6.67 -12.59
CA PHE A 25 -1.85 7.10 -12.58
C PHE A 25 -2.01 8.60 -12.29
N ALA A 26 -2.94 9.26 -12.98
CA ALA A 26 -3.22 10.68 -12.75
C ALA A 26 -4.03 10.95 -11.46
N ASN A 27 -4.76 9.95 -10.97
CA ASN A 27 -5.63 10.06 -9.80
C ASN A 27 -5.96 8.67 -9.21
N GLN A 28 -6.59 8.66 -8.03
CA GLN A 28 -7.01 7.42 -7.35
C GLN A 28 -7.97 6.56 -8.20
N LYS A 29 -8.84 7.18 -9.02
CA LYS A 29 -9.81 6.43 -9.82
C LYS A 29 -9.11 5.54 -10.85
N GLU A 30 -8.07 6.05 -11.51
CA GLU A 30 -7.25 5.26 -12.43
C GLU A 30 -6.52 4.12 -11.73
N MET A 31 -5.95 4.38 -10.53
CA MET A 31 -5.33 3.34 -9.72
C MET A 31 -6.32 2.24 -9.32
N ASN A 32 -7.54 2.61 -8.91
CA ASN A 32 -8.58 1.64 -8.58
C ASN A 32 -8.98 0.79 -9.79
N LEU A 33 -9.02 1.37 -10.99
CA LEU A 33 -9.29 0.62 -12.23
C LEU A 33 -8.19 -0.40 -12.51
N ALA A 34 -6.93 -0.04 -12.32
CA ALA A 34 -5.80 -0.97 -12.43
C ALA A 34 -5.90 -2.14 -11.44
N ILE A 35 -6.22 -1.85 -10.18
CA ILE A 35 -6.42 -2.88 -9.15
C ILE A 35 -7.57 -3.83 -9.54
N LEU A 36 -8.70 -3.28 -10.00
CA LEU A 36 -9.86 -4.06 -10.43
C LEU A 36 -9.55 -4.89 -11.69
N GLU A 37 -8.77 -4.38 -12.62
CA GLU A 37 -8.35 -5.12 -13.81
C GLU A 37 -7.53 -6.36 -13.40
N LYS A 38 -6.55 -6.18 -12.51
CA LYS A 38 -5.72 -7.28 -12.02
C LYS A 38 -6.50 -8.32 -11.23
N LEU A 39 -7.44 -7.89 -10.39
CA LEU A 39 -8.35 -8.82 -9.70
C LEU A 39 -9.22 -9.62 -10.69
N GLY A 40 -9.57 -9.03 -11.83
CA GLY A 40 -10.35 -9.68 -12.88
C GLY A 40 -9.63 -10.83 -13.60
N GLU A 41 -8.32 -10.97 -13.43
CA GLU A 41 -7.53 -12.07 -14.01
C GLU A 41 -7.80 -13.41 -13.32
N SER A 42 -8.16 -13.38 -12.03
CA SER A 42 -8.33 -14.58 -11.20
C SER A 42 -9.74 -14.79 -10.66
N GLU A 43 -10.57 -13.76 -10.64
CA GLU A 43 -11.86 -13.77 -9.97
C GLU A 43 -13.06 -13.93 -10.93
N SER A 44 -14.14 -14.53 -10.44
CA SER A 44 -15.38 -14.69 -11.23
C SER A 44 -16.04 -13.34 -11.54
N GLU A 45 -16.76 -13.26 -12.67
CA GLU A 45 -17.48 -12.03 -13.06
C GLU A 45 -18.50 -11.56 -12.00
N ALA A 46 -19.20 -12.50 -11.36
CA ALA A 46 -20.15 -12.20 -10.30
C ALA A 46 -19.45 -11.54 -9.09
N PHE A 47 -18.28 -12.05 -8.69
CA PHE A 47 -17.50 -11.46 -7.60
C PHE A 47 -16.89 -10.11 -8.01
N MET A 48 -16.42 -9.99 -9.26
CA MET A 48 -15.92 -8.73 -9.80
C MET A 48 -16.99 -7.63 -9.80
N ASN A 49 -18.25 -7.94 -10.08
CA ASN A 49 -19.35 -6.98 -9.98
C ASN A 49 -19.54 -6.46 -8.54
N LEU A 50 -19.40 -7.34 -7.56
CA LEU A 50 -19.39 -6.96 -6.14
C LEU A 50 -18.18 -6.07 -5.82
N LEU A 51 -16.97 -6.50 -6.18
CA LEU A 51 -15.73 -5.77 -5.91
C LEU A 51 -15.75 -4.36 -6.52
N ARG A 52 -16.19 -4.21 -7.77
CA ARG A 52 -16.36 -2.89 -8.41
C ARG A 52 -17.28 -1.98 -7.59
N SER A 53 -18.40 -2.52 -7.09
CA SER A 53 -19.36 -1.76 -6.27
C SER A 53 -18.75 -1.35 -4.93
N VAL A 54 -18.05 -2.25 -4.25
CA VAL A 54 -17.45 -1.99 -2.94
C VAL A 54 -16.26 -1.03 -3.05
N VAL A 55 -15.32 -1.26 -3.97
CA VAL A 55 -14.17 -0.36 -4.23
C VAL A 55 -14.64 1.07 -4.52
N ASN A 56 -15.67 1.25 -5.35
CA ASN A 56 -16.22 2.58 -5.63
C ASN A 56 -16.89 3.24 -4.41
N LYS A 57 -17.30 2.45 -3.40
CA LYS A 57 -17.89 2.97 -2.16
C LYS A 57 -16.86 3.27 -1.08
N THR A 58 -15.79 2.48 -1.01
CA THR A 58 -14.77 2.55 0.05
C THR A 58 -13.56 3.35 -0.40
N LEU A 59 -12.94 3.02 -1.53
CA LEU A 59 -11.70 3.65 -2.00
C LEU A 59 -12.00 4.89 -2.87
N LYS A 60 -12.55 5.96 -2.27
CA LYS A 60 -12.87 7.19 -3.02
C LYS A 60 -12.53 8.46 -2.26
N ARG A 61 -12.21 9.52 -3.01
CA ARG A 61 -12.05 10.91 -2.52
C ARG A 61 -10.90 11.09 -1.52
N HIS A 62 -9.85 10.28 -1.64
CA HIS A 62 -8.65 10.45 -0.83
C HIS A 62 -7.70 11.46 -1.47
N ARG A 63 -6.92 12.14 -0.63
CA ARG A 63 -5.81 12.96 -1.11
C ARG A 63 -4.73 12.05 -1.70
N THR A 64 -4.08 12.55 -2.75
CA THR A 64 -2.88 11.92 -3.30
C THR A 64 -1.66 12.47 -2.56
N VAL A 65 -0.88 11.60 -1.94
CA VAL A 65 0.31 11.94 -1.15
C VAL A 65 1.52 11.15 -1.66
N PHE A 66 2.72 11.64 -1.40
CA PHE A 66 3.92 10.84 -1.63
C PHE A 66 4.10 9.86 -0.47
N ALA A 67 3.90 8.58 -0.73
CA ALA A 67 3.95 7.51 0.26
C ALA A 67 5.20 6.64 0.04
N HIS A 68 5.71 6.03 1.11
CA HIS A 68 6.85 5.12 1.05
C HIS A 68 6.54 3.91 0.19
N GLY A 69 5.29 3.43 0.20
CA GLY A 69 4.85 2.28 -0.56
C GLY A 69 5.14 0.96 0.14
N ASP A 70 6.19 0.89 0.96
CA ASP A 70 6.58 -0.29 1.75
C ASP A 70 7.07 0.05 3.16
N LEU A 71 6.25 0.78 3.93
CA LEU A 71 6.64 1.21 5.28
C LEU A 71 6.55 0.05 6.28
N GLN A 72 7.70 -0.57 6.56
CA GLN A 72 7.82 -1.72 7.47
C GLN A 72 9.05 -1.57 8.38
N PRO A 73 9.13 -2.28 9.53
CA PRO A 73 10.26 -2.16 10.45
C PRO A 73 11.64 -2.32 9.80
N ARG A 74 11.77 -3.23 8.82
CA ARG A 74 13.03 -3.49 8.11
C ARG A 74 13.54 -2.27 7.31
N ASN A 75 12.65 -1.35 6.98
CA ASN A 75 12.92 -0.18 6.15
C ASN A 75 13.09 1.10 7.01
N ILE A 76 13.15 0.95 8.34
CA ILE A 76 13.32 2.06 9.29
C ILE A 76 14.59 1.82 10.12
N MET A 77 15.62 2.63 9.89
CA MET A 77 16.83 2.62 10.70
C MET A 77 16.71 3.66 11.81
N VAL A 78 16.92 3.22 13.05
CA VAL A 78 16.89 4.07 14.25
C VAL A 78 18.29 4.10 14.87
N GLU A 79 18.89 5.28 14.90
CA GLU A 79 20.21 5.51 15.49
C GLU A 79 20.08 6.42 16.71
N ARG A 80 20.59 5.98 17.88
CA ARG A 80 20.60 6.80 19.08
C ARG A 80 21.82 7.74 19.05
N LEU A 81 21.57 9.04 18.90
CA LEU A 81 22.62 10.06 18.83
C LEU A 81 23.10 10.57 20.20
N GLY A 82 22.46 10.13 21.29
CA GLY A 82 22.77 10.55 22.65
C GLY A 82 21.54 11.10 23.37
N THR A 83 21.73 12.17 24.15
CA THR A 83 20.67 12.83 24.91
C THR A 83 20.58 14.30 24.52
N ARG A 84 19.37 14.81 24.27
CA ARG A 84 19.08 16.22 24.03
C ARG A 84 18.01 16.68 25.02
N ASN A 85 18.30 17.71 25.81
CA ASN A 85 17.39 18.23 26.85
C ASN A 85 16.91 17.14 27.83
N GLY A 86 17.81 16.25 28.27
CA GLY A 86 17.49 15.17 29.20
C GLY A 86 16.69 14.00 28.61
N LYS A 87 16.34 14.04 27.31
CA LYS A 87 15.64 12.96 26.61
C LYS A 87 16.55 12.28 25.59
N PRO A 88 16.39 10.95 25.34
CA PRO A 88 17.08 10.29 24.23
C PRO A 88 16.82 11.01 22.91
N ASN A 89 17.88 11.24 22.14
CA ASN A 89 17.81 11.81 20.80
C ASN A 89 18.04 10.71 19.77
N PHE A 90 17.14 10.61 18.79
CA PHE A 90 17.21 9.59 17.75
C PHE A 90 17.29 10.24 16.37
N LYS A 91 18.06 9.62 15.49
CA LYS A 91 18.00 9.85 14.05
C LYS A 91 17.23 8.69 13.43
N ILE A 92 16.19 9.02 12.68
CA ILE A 92 15.37 8.05 11.96
C ILE A 92 15.70 8.20 10.48
N THR A 93 16.05 7.10 9.83
CA THR A 93 16.31 7.06 8.38
C THR A 93 15.39 6.03 7.75
N LEU A 94 14.60 6.46 6.78
CA LEU A 94 13.80 5.57 5.94
C LEU A 94 14.62 5.14 4.72
N VAL A 95 14.60 3.85 4.41
CA VAL A 95 15.34 3.25 3.29
C VAL A 95 14.40 2.41 2.43
N ASP A 96 14.90 1.94 1.28
CA ASP A 96 14.13 1.08 0.38
C ASP A 96 12.92 1.79 -0.29
N TRP A 97 13.21 2.93 -0.91
CA TRP A 97 12.23 3.80 -1.58
C TRP A 97 11.79 3.30 -2.97
N GLU A 98 12.15 2.09 -3.38
CA GLU A 98 11.90 1.60 -4.74
C GLU A 98 10.40 1.48 -5.09
N THR A 99 9.57 1.23 -4.09
CA THR A 99 8.11 1.16 -4.22
C THR A 99 7.41 2.49 -3.95
N SER A 100 8.16 3.55 -3.63
CA SER A 100 7.60 4.86 -3.30
C SER A 100 6.91 5.51 -4.49
N GLY A 101 5.89 6.30 -4.22
CA GLY A 101 5.01 6.79 -5.27
C GLY A 101 3.92 7.71 -4.77
N TRP A 102 3.02 8.11 -5.68
CA TRP A 102 1.92 9.01 -5.36
C TRP A 102 0.65 8.21 -5.17
N TYR A 103 0.39 7.85 -3.93
CA TYR A 103 -0.69 6.96 -3.54
C TYR A 103 -1.83 7.73 -2.85
N PRO A 104 -3.01 7.12 -2.71
CA PRO A 104 -4.00 7.57 -1.74
C PRO A 104 -3.40 7.64 -0.33
N GLU A 105 -3.82 8.62 0.46
CA GLU A 105 -3.29 8.87 1.81
C GLU A 105 -3.39 7.70 2.81
N PHE A 106 -4.26 6.72 2.57
CA PHE A 106 -4.35 5.51 3.39
C PHE A 106 -3.25 4.47 3.13
N TRP A 107 -2.48 4.62 2.04
CA TRP A 107 -1.69 3.52 1.49
C TRP A 107 -0.64 2.96 2.44
N ASP A 108 0.18 3.82 3.04
CA ASP A 108 1.21 3.39 4.00
C ASP A 108 0.59 2.81 5.27
N PHE A 109 -0.55 3.33 5.73
CA PHE A 109 -1.28 2.75 6.86
C PHE A 109 -1.74 1.33 6.56
N CYS A 110 -2.44 1.13 5.43
CA CYS A 110 -2.93 -0.18 5.05
C CYS A 110 -1.79 -1.17 4.83
N ASN A 111 -0.73 -0.79 4.11
CA ASN A 111 0.38 -1.70 3.85
C ASN A 111 1.16 -2.03 5.14
N ALA A 112 1.46 -1.03 5.98
CA ALA A 112 2.14 -1.25 7.25
C ALA A 112 1.35 -2.21 8.17
N ALA A 113 0.03 -2.02 8.28
CA ALA A 113 -0.83 -2.85 9.11
C ALA A 113 -0.95 -4.28 8.54
N ILE A 114 -1.13 -4.43 7.23
CA ILE A 114 -1.32 -5.75 6.58
C ILE A 114 -0.03 -6.56 6.57
N ALA A 115 1.09 -5.96 6.12
CA ALA A 115 2.35 -6.67 5.90
C ALA A 115 2.99 -7.20 7.19
N CYS A 116 2.68 -6.56 8.33
CA CYS A 116 3.22 -6.91 9.63
C CYS A 116 2.11 -7.16 10.68
N GLN A 117 0.91 -7.59 10.25
CA GLN A 117 -0.23 -7.86 11.14
C GLN A 117 0.07 -8.85 12.28
N PHE A 118 1.02 -9.77 12.07
CA PHE A 118 1.44 -10.77 13.06
C PHE A 118 2.50 -10.26 14.04
N LYS A 119 2.86 -8.97 13.99
CA LYS A 119 3.81 -8.30 14.90
C LYS A 119 3.03 -7.30 15.75
N PRO A 120 2.57 -7.67 16.96
CA PRO A 120 1.74 -6.81 17.80
C PRO A 120 2.35 -5.43 18.05
N ASP A 121 3.62 -5.37 18.44
CA ASP A 121 4.34 -4.11 18.71
C ASP A 121 4.34 -3.16 17.51
N TRP A 122 4.46 -3.71 16.30
CA TRP A 122 4.41 -2.91 15.08
C TRP A 122 3.01 -2.41 14.77
N LEU A 123 1.99 -3.26 14.96
CA LEU A 123 0.61 -2.88 14.75
C LEU A 123 0.20 -1.77 15.73
N GLU A 124 0.52 -1.92 17.02
CA GLU A 124 0.29 -0.89 18.03
C GLU A 124 0.97 0.43 17.65
N LEU A 125 2.24 0.38 17.24
CA LEU A 125 2.96 1.57 16.78
C LEU A 125 2.31 2.20 15.55
N THR A 126 1.91 1.39 14.57
CA THR A 126 1.25 1.86 13.33
C THR A 126 -0.05 2.60 13.64
N LEU A 127 -0.84 2.09 14.59
CA LEU A 127 -2.09 2.71 15.03
C LEU A 127 -1.87 4.03 15.80
N ASP A 128 -0.71 4.19 16.44
CA ASP A 128 -0.34 5.39 17.19
C ASP A 128 0.25 6.50 16.29
N ILE A 129 1.06 6.14 15.29
CA ILE A 129 1.82 7.11 14.49
C ILE A 129 1.20 7.50 13.15
N LEU A 130 0.30 6.68 12.59
CA LEU A 130 -0.33 6.95 11.30
C LEU A 130 -1.83 7.26 11.46
N ASP A 131 -2.34 8.11 10.56
CA ASP A 131 -3.78 8.29 10.41
C ASP A 131 -4.44 6.95 10.04
N GLN A 132 -5.51 6.62 10.75
CA GLN A 132 -6.18 5.33 10.61
C GLN A 132 -7.29 5.37 9.56
N TYR A 133 -7.31 4.35 8.71
CA TYR A 133 -8.28 4.18 7.61
C TYR A 133 -8.90 2.79 7.68
N PRO A 134 -9.81 2.51 8.64
CA PRO A 134 -10.28 1.15 8.92
C PRO A 134 -11.10 0.55 7.77
N VAL A 135 -11.87 1.37 7.04
CA VAL A 135 -12.68 0.90 5.90
C VAL A 135 -11.77 0.54 4.73
N GLU A 136 -10.78 1.37 4.45
CA GLU A 136 -9.78 1.18 3.41
C GLU A 136 -8.90 -0.01 3.76
N PHE A 137 -8.52 -0.19 5.03
CA PHE A 137 -7.79 -1.36 5.51
C PHE A 137 -8.53 -2.66 5.21
N MET A 138 -9.83 -2.74 5.55
CA MET A 138 -10.62 -3.94 5.25
C MET A 138 -10.72 -4.20 3.74
N MET A 139 -10.90 -3.15 2.94
CA MET A 139 -10.93 -3.29 1.48
C MET A 139 -9.58 -3.73 0.92
N MET A 140 -8.48 -3.14 1.41
CA MET A 140 -7.13 -3.51 1.00
C MET A 140 -6.83 -4.95 1.43
N GLN A 141 -7.25 -5.41 2.61
CA GLN A 141 -7.11 -6.83 2.99
C GLN A 141 -7.76 -7.78 1.99
N VAL A 142 -8.94 -7.44 1.46
CA VAL A 142 -9.58 -8.22 0.38
C VAL A 142 -8.71 -8.19 -0.88
N VAL A 143 -8.22 -7.01 -1.29
CA VAL A 143 -7.35 -6.86 -2.48
C VAL A 143 -6.08 -7.70 -2.35
N TYR A 144 -5.36 -7.57 -1.23
CA TYR A 144 -4.15 -8.36 -0.95
C TYR A 144 -4.48 -9.86 -0.97
N SER A 145 -5.54 -10.29 -0.30
CA SER A 145 -5.87 -11.72 -0.21
C SER A 145 -6.18 -12.32 -1.58
N SER A 146 -6.94 -11.64 -2.43
CA SER A 146 -7.23 -12.10 -3.80
C SER A 146 -5.98 -12.17 -4.67
N ILE A 147 -5.15 -11.12 -4.67
CA ILE A 147 -3.94 -11.08 -5.51
C ILE A 147 -2.92 -12.14 -5.09
N PHE A 148 -2.65 -12.28 -3.79
CA PHE A 148 -1.66 -13.24 -3.30
C PHE A 148 -2.17 -14.68 -3.32
N ALA A 149 -3.48 -14.92 -3.19
CA ALA A 149 -4.05 -16.26 -3.38
C ALA A 149 -3.81 -16.77 -4.82
N HIS A 150 -3.92 -15.89 -5.82
CA HIS A 150 -3.64 -16.25 -7.21
C HIS A 150 -2.17 -16.64 -7.42
N LEU A 151 -1.23 -15.84 -6.90
CA LEU A 151 0.21 -16.13 -7.02
C LEU A 151 0.62 -17.48 -6.42
N CYS A 152 -0.08 -17.93 -5.37
CA CYS A 152 0.15 -19.25 -4.77
C CYS A 152 -0.42 -20.41 -5.59
N GLN A 153 -1.37 -20.16 -6.50
CA GLN A 153 -1.97 -21.18 -7.37
C GLN A 153 -1.27 -21.34 -8.72
N SER A 154 -0.44 -20.35 -9.10
CA SER A 154 0.31 -20.33 -10.36
C SER A 154 1.71 -20.96 -10.28
N ASN A 155 2.10 -21.49 -9.12
CA ASN A 155 3.33 -22.26 -8.90
C ASN A 155 3.02 -23.74 -8.64
#